data_AF-A0A6B8VDI8-F1
#
_entry.id   AF-A0A6B8VDI8-F1
#
_cell.length_a   1.000
_cell.length_b   1.000
_cell.length_c   1.000
_cell.angle_alpha   90.00
_cell.angle_beta   90.00
_cell.angle_gamma   90.00
#
_symmetry.space_group_name_H-M   'P 1'
#
loop_
_entity.id
_entity.type
_entity.pdbx_description
1 polymer ?
#
loop_
_entity_poly.entity_id
_entity_poly.type
_entity_poly.pdbx_seq_one_letter_code
_entity_poly.pdbx_strand_id
1 'polypeptide(L)'
;MGESALQRMRAHAMQFRSDPAVCALIERSREVPRVGACTLEVPLSITLSDAHSVHLTWPAIGVDVDVIFLVHDGPLDAKTRDRIAVGPAEFVVVPAVTDIPMAWDALDPERLELARARSLWQGLAGLGLQPPEMPELTAGQCSAVVIGPEEDDRLRVAALLAAAGIVVESGFGADVVVAVAPKRGWDPQDYPRLEAAFARVGRMVITAPLPRSVCGEAVVASEEEAVAEVRRQAQLPPLAPLPEVNPAAWERCAHRLERQLLVARPALIDALVITFLVGVGLIRVLPVGVAVVLALLLGVLRLVRAQLAGEPLLRLSGARSRGVWLRRKMAGLGWG
;
A
#
# COMPACT_ATOMS: atom_id res chain seq x y z
N MET A 1 13.22 -25.54 -9.93
CA MET A 1 12.30 -24.70 -9.15
C MET A 1 13.15 -23.66 -8.44
N GLY A 2 13.03 -22.39 -8.82
CA GLY A 2 13.81 -21.31 -8.23
C GLY A 2 13.34 -20.99 -6.81
N GLU A 3 14.23 -20.44 -5.98
CA GLU A 3 13.91 -19.97 -4.63
C GLU A 3 12.85 -18.86 -4.69
N SER A 4 11.78 -18.96 -3.91
CA SER A 4 10.69 -17.98 -3.96
C SER A 4 11.10 -16.61 -3.40
N ALA A 5 10.40 -15.53 -3.81
CA ALA A 5 10.72 -14.17 -3.35
C ALA A 5 10.67 -14.05 -1.82
N LEU A 6 9.70 -14.71 -1.18
CA LEU A 6 9.56 -14.74 0.27
C LEU A 6 10.69 -15.53 0.95
N GLN A 7 11.13 -16.64 0.35
CA GLN A 7 12.26 -17.42 0.84
C GLN A 7 13.56 -16.59 0.83
N ARG A 8 13.87 -15.93 -0.29
CA ARG A 8 15.02 -15.03 -0.40
C ARG A 8 14.98 -13.90 0.63
N MET A 9 13.81 -13.28 0.81
CA MET A 9 13.63 -12.19 1.78
C MET A 9 13.85 -12.66 3.22
N ARG A 10 13.32 -13.83 3.57
CA ARG A 10 13.53 -14.44 4.90
C ARG A 10 15.01 -14.82 5.12
N ALA A 11 15.67 -15.38 4.11
CA ALA A 11 17.09 -15.73 4.19
C ALA A 11 17.96 -14.48 4.44
N HIS A 12 17.64 -13.37 3.77
CA HIS A 12 18.29 -12.10 4.03
C HIS A 12 17.99 -11.58 5.45
N ALA A 13 16.73 -11.58 5.87
CA ALA A 13 16.32 -11.12 7.20
C ALA A 13 17.02 -11.90 8.33
N MET A 14 17.29 -13.21 8.12
CA MET A 14 17.98 -14.06 9.10
C MET A 14 19.41 -13.59 9.44
N GLN A 15 20.04 -12.79 8.57
CA GLN A 15 21.35 -12.19 8.86
C GLN A 15 21.27 -11.21 10.04
N PHE A 16 20.08 -10.67 10.32
CA PHE A 16 19.81 -9.70 11.39
C PHE A 16 18.98 -10.30 12.52
N ARG A 17 18.99 -11.63 12.70
CA ARG A 17 18.22 -12.34 13.76
C ARG A 17 18.55 -11.93 15.20
N SER A 18 19.61 -11.16 15.42
CA SER A 18 19.92 -10.58 16.72
C SER A 18 19.01 -9.41 17.08
N ASP A 19 18.33 -8.80 16.09
CA ASP A 19 17.34 -7.75 16.32
C ASP A 19 15.94 -8.38 16.57
N PRO A 20 15.35 -8.18 17.76
CA PRO A 20 14.02 -8.70 18.07
C PRO A 20 12.93 -8.22 17.11
N ALA A 21 13.06 -7.00 16.56
CA ALA A 21 12.11 -6.46 15.59
C ALA A 21 12.18 -7.23 14.26
N VAL A 22 13.37 -7.64 13.83
CA VAL A 22 13.54 -8.46 12.62
C VAL A 22 13.00 -9.88 12.83
N CYS A 23 13.31 -10.50 13.98
CA CYS A 23 12.77 -11.82 14.31
C CYS A 23 11.25 -11.86 14.25
N ALA A 24 10.60 -10.86 14.82
CA ALA A 24 9.14 -10.85 14.82
C ALA A 24 8.52 -10.48 13.46
N LEU A 25 9.23 -9.77 12.57
CA LEU A 25 8.85 -9.67 11.15
C LEU A 25 8.95 -11.02 10.42
N ILE A 26 9.99 -11.81 10.70
CA ILE A 26 10.16 -13.15 10.13
C ILE A 26 9.06 -14.09 10.64
N GLU A 27 8.80 -14.12 11.93
CA GLU A 27 7.75 -14.95 12.54
C GLU A 27 6.38 -14.61 11.97
N ARG A 28 6.05 -13.32 11.89
CA ARG A 28 4.83 -12.83 11.24
C ARG A 28 4.71 -13.27 9.80
N SER A 29 5.82 -13.31 9.06
CA SER A 29 5.80 -13.81 7.69
C SER A 29 5.48 -15.31 7.61
N ARG A 30 5.57 -16.08 8.70
CA ARG A 30 5.31 -17.53 8.78
C ARG A 30 3.94 -17.89 9.34
N GLU A 31 3.22 -16.93 9.93
CA GLU A 31 1.87 -17.14 10.46
C GLU A 31 0.85 -17.42 9.35
N VAL A 32 -0.39 -17.73 9.73
CA VAL A 32 -1.51 -17.80 8.79
C VAL A 32 -1.69 -16.43 8.07
N PRO A 33 -2.10 -16.42 6.79
CA PRO A 33 -2.33 -15.19 6.06
C PRO A 33 -3.33 -14.28 6.76
N ARG A 34 -3.07 -12.98 6.70
CA ARG A 34 -3.97 -11.95 7.24
C ARG A 34 -4.77 -11.36 6.10
N VAL A 35 -6.07 -11.46 6.22
CA VAL A 35 -7.00 -11.17 5.14
C VAL A 35 -8.05 -10.21 5.65
N GLY A 36 -8.33 -9.15 4.90
CA GLY A 36 -9.46 -8.28 5.22
C GLY A 36 -10.31 -8.01 3.99
N ALA A 37 -11.50 -7.48 4.23
CA ALA A 37 -12.43 -7.12 3.18
C ALA A 37 -13.02 -5.73 3.44
N CYS A 38 -13.25 -4.98 2.38
CA CYS A 38 -13.99 -3.72 2.44
C CYS A 38 -14.64 -3.41 1.08
N THR A 39 -15.61 -2.51 1.08
CA THR A 39 -15.96 -1.73 -0.12
C THR A 39 -15.13 -0.44 -0.14
N LEU A 40 -15.39 0.45 -1.10
CA LEU A 40 -14.81 1.80 -1.11
C LEU A 40 -15.30 2.68 0.05
N GLU A 41 -16.39 2.29 0.73
CA GLU A 41 -17.06 3.09 1.74
C GLU A 41 -17.08 2.44 3.13
N VAL A 42 -17.25 1.12 3.17
CA VAL A 42 -17.50 0.39 4.43
C VAL A 42 -16.56 -0.79 4.63
N PRO A 43 -16.13 -1.05 5.87
CA PRO A 43 -15.41 -2.28 6.21
C PRO A 43 -16.37 -3.47 6.17
N LEU A 44 -15.86 -4.64 5.79
CA LEU A 44 -16.63 -5.88 5.74
C LEU A 44 -16.02 -6.91 6.68
N SER A 45 -16.89 -7.63 7.40
CA SER A 45 -16.49 -8.76 8.22
C SER A 45 -16.52 -10.03 7.39
N ILE A 46 -15.42 -10.78 7.40
CA ILE A 46 -15.28 -12.07 6.72
C ILE A 46 -14.80 -13.11 7.70
N THR A 47 -15.00 -14.39 7.35
CA THR A 47 -14.45 -15.52 8.08
C THR A 47 -14.00 -16.55 7.06
N LEU A 48 -12.72 -16.92 7.13
CA LEU A 48 -12.06 -17.88 6.25
C LEU A 48 -11.35 -18.91 7.13
N SER A 49 -11.36 -20.19 6.73
CA SER A 49 -10.87 -21.31 7.55
C SER A 49 -9.38 -21.20 7.87
N ASP A 50 -8.58 -20.72 6.93
CA ASP A 50 -7.11 -20.77 6.99
C ASP A 50 -6.47 -19.38 6.96
N ALA A 51 -7.21 -18.36 7.42
CA ALA A 51 -6.73 -17.00 7.47
C ALA A 51 -7.18 -16.25 8.73
N HIS A 52 -6.33 -15.34 9.18
CA HIS A 52 -6.68 -14.39 10.22
C HIS A 52 -7.44 -13.20 9.61
N SER A 53 -8.71 -13.04 9.97
CA SER A 53 -9.55 -11.95 9.47
C SER A 53 -9.21 -10.62 10.15
N VAL A 54 -8.88 -9.61 9.35
CA VAL A 54 -8.48 -8.27 9.79
C VAL A 54 -9.55 -7.26 9.38
N HIS A 55 -10.04 -6.50 10.35
CA HIS A 55 -10.96 -5.39 10.10
C HIS A 55 -10.22 -4.20 9.47
N LEU A 56 -10.65 -3.76 8.29
CA LEU A 56 -10.03 -2.66 7.55
C LEU A 56 -11.04 -1.83 6.77
N THR A 57 -10.71 -0.55 6.54
CA THR A 57 -11.50 0.40 5.76
C THR A 57 -10.71 0.89 4.56
N TRP A 58 -11.38 1.19 3.45
CA TRP A 58 -10.76 1.89 2.33
C TRP A 58 -10.44 3.36 2.67
N PRO A 59 -9.33 3.94 2.19
CA PRO A 59 -8.20 3.24 1.58
C PRO A 59 -7.43 2.48 2.66
N ALA A 60 -7.08 1.22 2.36
CA ALA A 60 -6.45 0.27 3.30
C ALA A 60 -4.96 0.59 3.55
N ILE A 61 -4.66 1.86 3.83
CA ILE A 61 -3.31 2.37 4.00
C ILE A 61 -2.83 2.01 5.41
N GLY A 62 -1.72 1.27 5.49
CA GLY A 62 -1.07 0.97 6.76
C GLY A 62 -1.78 -0.07 7.62
N VAL A 63 -2.66 -0.89 7.04
CA VAL A 63 -3.15 -2.10 7.70
C VAL A 63 -2.17 -3.22 7.38
N ASP A 64 -1.76 -3.98 8.41
CA ASP A 64 -0.82 -5.07 8.28
C ASP A 64 -1.54 -6.33 7.79
N VAL A 65 -1.78 -6.37 6.49
CA VAL A 65 -2.64 -7.33 5.78
C VAL A 65 -1.89 -7.88 4.58
N ASP A 66 -2.05 -9.17 4.33
CA ASP A 66 -1.41 -9.85 3.20
C ASP A 66 -2.33 -9.80 1.97
N VAL A 67 -3.65 -9.99 2.15
CA VAL A 67 -4.65 -9.96 1.07
C VAL A 67 -5.86 -9.10 1.45
N ILE A 68 -6.30 -8.25 0.53
CA ILE A 68 -7.46 -7.38 0.69
C ILE A 68 -8.48 -7.73 -0.40
N PHE A 69 -9.66 -8.16 0.03
CA PHE A 69 -10.82 -8.28 -0.85
C PHE A 69 -11.53 -6.93 -0.96
N LEU A 70 -11.44 -6.31 -2.14
CA LEU A 70 -12.20 -5.12 -2.46
C LEU A 70 -13.50 -5.53 -3.14
N VAL A 71 -14.62 -5.39 -2.43
CA VAL A 71 -15.95 -5.69 -2.98
C VAL A 71 -16.43 -4.46 -3.76
N HIS A 72 -16.46 -4.60 -5.08
CA HIS A 72 -16.83 -3.53 -6.01
C HIS A 72 -17.40 -4.13 -7.29
N ASP A 73 -18.61 -3.68 -7.66
CA ASP A 73 -19.27 -4.11 -8.88
C ASP A 73 -18.85 -3.19 -10.05
N GLY A 74 -18.07 -3.75 -10.98
CA GLY A 74 -17.60 -3.07 -12.18
C GLY A 74 -16.12 -2.67 -12.17
N PRO A 75 -15.67 -1.94 -13.20
CA PRO A 75 -14.27 -1.51 -13.28
C PRO A 75 -13.95 -0.50 -12.17
N LEU A 76 -12.75 -0.64 -11.61
CA LEU A 76 -12.20 0.36 -10.69
C LEU A 76 -11.80 1.61 -11.46
N ASP A 77 -11.91 2.78 -10.82
CA ASP A 77 -11.31 3.99 -11.37
C ASP A 77 -9.77 3.96 -11.28
N ALA A 78 -9.12 4.79 -12.11
CA ALA A 78 -7.66 4.88 -12.20
C ALA A 78 -7.02 5.15 -10.84
N LYS A 79 -7.60 6.09 -10.09
CA LYS A 79 -7.14 6.49 -8.76
C LYS A 79 -7.15 5.33 -7.77
N THR A 80 -8.16 4.48 -7.85
CA THR A 80 -8.31 3.29 -7.02
C THR A 80 -7.31 2.22 -7.43
N ARG A 81 -7.13 1.98 -8.74
CA ARG A 81 -6.08 1.07 -9.24
C ARG A 81 -4.67 1.52 -8.84
N ASP A 82 -4.37 2.81 -8.95
CA ASP A 82 -3.08 3.36 -8.54
C ASP A 82 -2.85 3.17 -7.04
N ARG A 83 -3.89 3.39 -6.22
CA ARG A 83 -3.82 3.15 -4.77
C ARG A 83 -3.58 1.68 -4.43
N ILE A 84 -4.19 0.77 -5.18
CA ILE A 84 -3.96 -0.67 -5.07
C ILE A 84 -2.50 -1.01 -5.41
N ALA A 85 -1.97 -0.46 -6.50
CA ALA A 85 -0.61 -0.73 -6.98
C ALA A 85 0.50 -0.27 -6.02
N VAL A 86 0.21 0.70 -5.14
CA VAL A 86 1.19 1.27 -4.21
C VAL A 86 1.37 0.42 -2.94
N GLY A 87 0.41 -0.45 -2.61
CA GLY A 87 0.39 -1.22 -1.36
C GLY A 87 1.29 -2.47 -1.36
N PRO A 88 1.76 -2.92 -0.18
CA PRO A 88 2.41 -4.24 -0.05
C PRO A 88 1.43 -5.41 -0.17
N ALA A 89 0.15 -5.17 0.12
CA ALA A 89 -0.89 -6.19 0.11
C ALA A 89 -1.27 -6.60 -1.31
N GLU A 90 -1.78 -7.82 -1.44
CA GLU A 90 -2.46 -8.27 -2.64
C GLU A 90 -3.91 -7.82 -2.64
N PHE A 91 -4.36 -7.17 -3.69
CA PHE A 91 -5.78 -6.83 -3.85
C PHE A 91 -6.46 -7.81 -4.78
N VAL A 92 -7.59 -8.34 -4.31
CA VAL A 92 -8.50 -9.16 -5.11
C VAL A 92 -9.82 -8.43 -5.19
N VAL A 93 -10.18 -7.99 -6.38
CA VAL A 93 -11.45 -7.29 -6.62
C VAL A 93 -12.52 -8.34 -6.91
N VAL A 94 -13.61 -8.31 -6.16
CA VAL A 94 -14.74 -9.23 -6.33
C VAL A 94 -16.04 -8.44 -6.45
N PRO A 95 -17.02 -8.91 -7.25
CA PRO A 95 -18.26 -8.16 -7.44
C PRO A 95 -19.16 -8.22 -6.21
N ALA A 96 -19.16 -9.32 -5.45
CA ALA A 96 -19.94 -9.45 -4.22
C ALA A 96 -19.16 -10.10 -3.06
N VAL A 97 -19.63 -9.85 -1.84
CA VAL A 97 -19.08 -10.44 -0.59
C VAL A 97 -19.14 -11.97 -0.62
N THR A 98 -20.18 -12.53 -1.26
CA THR A 98 -20.39 -13.98 -1.38
C THR A 98 -19.33 -14.67 -2.23
N ASP A 99 -18.61 -13.93 -3.07
CA ASP A 99 -17.59 -14.49 -3.96
C ASP A 99 -16.21 -14.60 -3.28
N ILE A 100 -16.05 -13.99 -2.10
CA ILE A 100 -14.78 -13.95 -1.36
C ILE A 100 -14.24 -15.36 -1.05
N PRO A 101 -15.03 -16.34 -0.55
CA PRO A 101 -14.50 -17.67 -0.27
C PRO A 101 -13.95 -18.36 -1.52
N MET A 102 -14.68 -18.28 -2.64
CA MET A 102 -14.23 -18.87 -3.91
C MET A 102 -12.97 -18.18 -4.44
N ALA A 103 -12.91 -16.84 -4.34
CA ALA A 103 -11.74 -16.07 -4.76
C ALA A 103 -10.52 -16.32 -3.85
N TRP A 104 -10.74 -16.62 -2.58
CA TRP A 104 -9.71 -17.04 -1.64
C TRP A 104 -9.13 -18.41 -2.00
N ASP A 105 -9.99 -19.39 -2.26
CA ASP A 105 -9.58 -20.74 -2.64
C ASP A 105 -8.86 -20.77 -4.00
N ALA A 106 -9.21 -19.84 -4.90
CA ALA A 106 -8.59 -19.68 -6.22
C ALA A 106 -7.36 -18.77 -6.23
N LEU A 107 -6.96 -18.18 -5.09
CA LEU A 107 -5.84 -17.25 -5.04
C LEU A 107 -4.54 -17.99 -5.35
N ASP A 108 -3.81 -17.49 -6.35
CA ASP A 108 -2.49 -17.99 -6.70
C ASP A 108 -1.52 -17.89 -5.49
N PRO A 109 -0.97 -19.02 -5.00
CA PRO A 109 -0.01 -19.02 -3.91
C PRO A 109 1.19 -18.11 -4.15
N GLU A 110 1.65 -17.94 -5.39
CA GLU A 110 2.79 -17.07 -5.70
C GLU A 110 2.47 -15.59 -5.43
N ARG A 111 1.22 -15.15 -5.71
CA ARG A 111 0.78 -13.77 -5.42
C ARG A 111 0.75 -13.50 -3.92
N LEU A 112 0.26 -14.47 -3.14
CA LEU A 112 0.27 -14.39 -1.68
C LEU A 112 1.71 -14.32 -1.14
N GLU A 113 2.61 -15.19 -1.63
CA GLU A 113 4.02 -15.15 -1.23
C GLU A 113 4.67 -13.81 -1.58
N LEU A 114 4.39 -13.25 -2.75
CA LEU A 114 4.90 -11.94 -3.17
C LEU A 114 4.39 -10.80 -2.28
N ALA A 115 3.11 -10.81 -1.88
CA ALA A 115 2.56 -9.82 -0.95
C ALA A 115 3.25 -9.89 0.43
N ARG A 116 3.50 -11.10 0.93
CA ARG A 116 4.23 -11.29 2.20
C ARG A 116 5.69 -10.87 2.08
N ALA A 117 6.32 -11.12 0.94
CA ALA A 117 7.68 -10.64 0.66
C ALA A 117 7.73 -9.11 0.64
N ARG A 118 6.75 -8.44 0.00
CA ARG A 118 6.58 -6.97 0.01
C ARG A 118 6.43 -6.44 1.43
N SER A 119 5.59 -7.06 2.23
CA SER A 119 5.37 -6.65 3.62
C SER A 119 6.65 -6.79 4.47
N LEU A 120 7.36 -7.92 4.34
CA LEU A 120 8.64 -8.14 5.02
C LEU A 120 9.71 -7.13 4.57
N TRP A 121 9.82 -6.89 3.26
CA TRP A 121 10.75 -5.89 2.72
C TRP A 121 10.48 -4.50 3.27
N GLN A 122 9.22 -4.07 3.29
CA GLN A 122 8.84 -2.76 3.85
C GLN A 122 9.14 -2.68 5.35
N GLY A 123 8.93 -3.78 6.09
CA GLY A 123 9.30 -3.90 7.49
C GLY A 123 10.81 -3.70 7.71
N LEU A 124 11.65 -4.39 6.93
CA LEU A 124 13.11 -4.30 7.00
C LEU A 124 13.63 -2.91 6.61
N ALA A 125 13.20 -2.40 5.46
CA ALA A 125 13.51 -1.03 5.01
C ALA A 125 13.11 0.00 6.08
N GLY A 126 12.02 -0.31 6.76
CA GLY A 126 11.49 0.47 7.86
C GLY A 126 12.31 0.55 9.13
N LEU A 127 13.08 -0.50 9.40
CA LEU A 127 14.07 -0.55 10.47
C LEU A 127 15.39 0.14 10.06
N GLY A 128 15.46 0.70 8.85
CA GLY A 128 16.68 1.31 8.30
C GLY A 128 17.64 0.29 7.69
N LEU A 129 17.23 -0.98 7.55
CA LEU A 129 18.01 -1.99 6.86
C LEU A 129 17.89 -1.79 5.34
N GLN A 130 18.87 -2.30 4.59
CA GLN A 130 18.85 -2.29 3.14
C GLN A 130 18.48 -3.69 2.63
N PRO A 131 17.17 -4.00 2.52
CA PRO A 131 16.73 -5.29 2.01
C PRO A 131 17.10 -5.48 0.53
N PRO A 132 17.16 -6.73 0.04
CA PRO A 132 17.41 -7.03 -1.36
C PRO A 132 16.35 -6.41 -2.28
N GLU A 133 16.69 -6.27 -3.55
CA GLU A 133 15.80 -5.69 -4.54
C GLU A 133 14.45 -6.44 -4.58
N MET A 134 13.37 -5.67 -4.64
CA MET A 134 12.04 -6.24 -4.70
C MET A 134 11.74 -6.79 -6.09
N PRO A 135 11.08 -7.96 -6.21
CA PRO A 135 10.47 -8.33 -7.46
C PRO A 135 9.48 -7.22 -7.86
N GLU A 136 9.63 -6.72 -9.08
CA GLU A 136 8.68 -5.76 -9.64
C GLU A 136 7.28 -6.36 -9.63
N LEU A 137 6.29 -5.57 -9.22
CA LEU A 137 4.92 -5.86 -9.59
C LEU A 137 4.89 -5.89 -11.10
N THR A 138 4.45 -7.01 -11.68
CA THR A 138 4.19 -7.07 -13.11
C THR A 138 3.30 -5.87 -13.43
N ALA A 139 3.83 -4.92 -14.21
CA ALA A 139 3.10 -3.72 -14.55
C ALA A 139 1.73 -4.17 -15.07
N GLY A 140 0.66 -3.74 -14.40
CA GLY A 140 -0.69 -4.06 -14.82
C GLY A 140 -0.86 -3.71 -16.30
N GLN A 141 -1.74 -4.45 -16.98
CA GLN A 141 -2.09 -4.13 -18.36
C GLN A 141 -2.50 -2.66 -18.44
N CYS A 142 -1.75 -1.86 -19.20
CA CYS A 142 -1.98 -0.44 -19.35
C CYS A 142 -3.34 -0.23 -20.06
N SER A 143 -4.17 0.62 -19.49
CA SER A 143 -5.49 0.98 -20.02
C SER A 143 -5.57 2.45 -20.38
N ALA A 144 -6.29 2.77 -21.46
CA ALA A 144 -6.49 4.13 -21.92
C ALA A 144 -7.94 4.38 -22.31
N VAL A 145 -8.43 5.60 -22.08
CA VAL A 145 -9.73 6.07 -22.60
C VAL A 145 -9.48 7.13 -23.65
N VAL A 146 -10.08 6.97 -24.83
CA VAL A 146 -9.92 7.92 -25.93
C VAL A 146 -11.12 8.87 -25.97
N ILE A 147 -10.85 10.16 -25.86
CA ILE A 147 -11.86 11.22 -25.92
C ILE A 147 -11.53 12.21 -27.04
N GLY A 148 -12.56 12.86 -27.55
CA GLY A 148 -12.44 13.80 -28.66
C GLY A 148 -13.83 14.10 -29.25
N PRO A 149 -13.98 15.22 -29.96
CA PRO A 149 -15.24 15.59 -30.62
C PRO A 149 -15.52 14.75 -31.87
N GLU A 150 -14.49 14.45 -32.67
CA GLU A 150 -14.62 13.69 -33.93
C GLU A 150 -14.50 12.17 -33.70
N GLU A 151 -15.52 11.41 -34.10
CA GLU A 151 -15.57 9.96 -33.84
C GLU A 151 -14.51 9.17 -34.62
N ASP A 152 -14.28 9.52 -35.89
CA ASP A 152 -13.29 8.85 -36.74
C ASP A 152 -11.86 8.97 -36.18
N ASP A 153 -11.51 10.14 -35.64
CA ASP A 153 -10.22 10.39 -35.01
C ASP A 153 -10.06 9.57 -33.73
N ARG A 154 -11.12 9.48 -32.90
CA ARG A 154 -11.11 8.62 -31.71
C ARG A 154 -10.92 7.15 -32.07
N LEU A 155 -11.63 6.64 -33.08
CA LEU A 155 -11.54 5.24 -33.50
C LEU A 155 -10.16 4.90 -34.05
N ARG A 156 -9.55 5.82 -34.81
CA ARG A 156 -8.19 5.67 -35.34
C ARG A 156 -7.16 5.53 -34.22
N VAL A 157 -7.19 6.44 -33.24
CA VAL A 157 -6.26 6.42 -32.10
C VAL A 157 -6.54 5.22 -31.18
N ALA A 158 -7.80 4.87 -30.95
CA ALA A 158 -8.17 3.66 -30.21
C ALA A 158 -7.61 2.38 -30.86
N ALA A 159 -7.73 2.26 -32.19
CA ALA A 159 -7.18 1.11 -32.92
C ALA A 159 -5.65 1.05 -32.82
N LEU A 160 -4.97 2.20 -32.86
CA LEU A 160 -3.52 2.31 -32.69
C LEU A 160 -3.07 1.85 -31.30
N LEU A 161 -3.78 2.27 -30.24
CA LEU A 161 -3.49 1.84 -28.86
C LEU A 161 -3.76 0.34 -28.65
N ALA A 162 -4.88 -0.16 -29.16
CA ALA A 162 -5.24 -1.57 -29.07
C ALA A 162 -4.21 -2.48 -29.79
N ALA A 163 -3.73 -2.07 -30.96
CA ALA A 163 -2.68 -2.78 -31.69
C ALA A 163 -1.35 -2.86 -30.90
N ALA A 164 -1.11 -1.91 -30.00
CA ALA A 164 0.04 -1.88 -29.11
C ALA A 164 -0.18 -2.63 -27.77
N GLY A 165 -1.31 -3.34 -27.61
CA GLY A 165 -1.63 -4.09 -26.40
C GLY A 165 -2.11 -3.24 -25.22
N ILE A 166 -2.53 -2.00 -25.46
CA ILE A 166 -3.16 -1.13 -24.45
C ILE A 166 -4.67 -1.39 -24.49
N VAL A 167 -5.29 -1.61 -23.32
CA VAL A 167 -6.73 -1.85 -23.20
C VAL A 167 -7.47 -0.54 -23.39
N VAL A 168 -8.28 -0.41 -24.44
CA VAL A 168 -9.08 0.79 -24.67
C VAL A 168 -10.43 0.65 -23.97
N GLU A 169 -10.65 1.45 -22.93
CA GLU A 169 -11.90 1.47 -22.18
C GLU A 169 -12.87 2.53 -22.71
N SER A 170 -14.17 2.28 -22.57
CA SER A 170 -15.24 3.23 -22.92
C SER A 170 -15.51 4.25 -21.81
N GLY A 171 -14.95 4.08 -20.62
CA GLY A 171 -15.20 4.92 -19.44
C GLY A 171 -13.93 5.54 -18.86
N PHE A 172 -14.11 6.52 -17.96
CA PHE A 172 -13.01 7.15 -17.21
C PHE A 172 -12.43 6.26 -16.11
N GLY A 173 -12.54 4.94 -16.28
CA GLY A 173 -11.87 3.94 -15.47
C GLY A 173 -10.39 3.87 -15.81
N ALA A 174 -9.99 4.08 -17.07
CA ALA A 174 -8.65 3.86 -17.61
C ALA A 174 -7.48 4.61 -16.93
N ASP A 175 -6.26 4.07 -17.07
CA ASP A 175 -5.06 4.64 -16.45
C ASP A 175 -4.71 6.01 -17.02
N VAL A 176 -4.91 6.22 -18.32
CA VAL A 176 -4.58 7.46 -19.03
C VAL A 176 -5.73 7.90 -19.92
N VAL A 177 -6.01 9.19 -19.96
CA VAL A 177 -6.90 9.79 -20.97
C VAL A 177 -6.09 10.19 -22.18
N VAL A 178 -6.51 9.78 -23.37
CA VAL A 178 -5.97 10.26 -24.65
C VAL A 178 -7.00 11.19 -25.28
N ALA A 179 -6.71 12.48 -25.25
CA ALA A 179 -7.54 13.52 -25.84
C ALA A 179 -7.08 13.79 -27.28
N VAL A 180 -7.93 13.42 -28.24
CA VAL A 180 -7.68 13.57 -29.66
C VAL A 180 -8.36 14.83 -30.17
N ALA A 181 -7.55 15.80 -30.58
CA ALA A 181 -7.99 17.07 -31.11
C ALA A 181 -8.50 16.93 -32.55
N PRO A 182 -9.53 17.71 -32.95
CA PRO A 182 -9.83 17.95 -34.35
C PRO A 182 -8.61 18.41 -35.14
N LYS A 183 -8.64 18.26 -36.45
CA LYS A 183 -7.63 18.84 -37.37
C LYS A 183 -7.44 20.35 -37.21
N ARG A 184 -8.46 21.06 -36.72
CA ARG A 184 -8.44 22.51 -36.47
C ARG A 184 -7.89 22.88 -35.09
N GLY A 185 -7.55 21.91 -34.26
CA GLY A 185 -7.24 22.09 -32.85
C GLY A 185 -8.49 22.10 -31.97
N TRP A 186 -8.28 22.40 -30.69
CA TRP A 186 -9.33 22.43 -29.67
C TRP A 186 -10.16 23.72 -29.72
N ASP A 187 -11.47 23.58 -29.53
CA ASP A 187 -12.36 24.72 -29.31
C ASP A 187 -12.54 24.97 -27.79
N PRO A 188 -12.69 26.22 -27.33
CA PRO A 188 -13.06 26.51 -25.93
C PRO A 188 -14.25 25.72 -25.39
N GLN A 189 -15.18 25.28 -26.24
CA GLN A 189 -16.31 24.43 -25.83
C GLN A 189 -15.88 23.02 -25.39
N ASP A 190 -14.70 22.55 -25.82
CA ASP A 190 -14.17 21.24 -25.45
C ASP A 190 -13.51 21.25 -24.06
N TYR A 191 -13.06 22.42 -23.58
CA TYR A 191 -12.25 22.54 -22.36
C TYR A 191 -12.91 21.94 -21.12
N PRO A 192 -14.20 22.18 -20.82
CA PRO A 192 -14.83 21.59 -19.62
C PRO A 192 -14.84 20.06 -19.64
N ARG A 193 -14.95 19.43 -20.82
CA ARG A 193 -14.91 17.98 -20.97
C ARG A 193 -13.51 17.43 -20.72
N LEU A 194 -12.48 18.13 -21.21
CA LEU A 194 -11.08 17.79 -20.99
C LEU A 194 -10.72 17.93 -19.51
N GLU A 195 -11.12 19.01 -18.86
CA GLU A 195 -10.89 19.23 -17.42
C GLU A 195 -11.59 18.17 -16.56
N ALA A 196 -12.84 17.82 -16.88
CA ALA A 196 -13.55 16.76 -16.17
C ALA A 196 -12.89 15.38 -16.33
N ALA A 197 -12.36 15.09 -17.53
CA ALA A 197 -11.63 13.85 -17.79
C ALA A 197 -10.29 13.83 -17.04
N PHE A 198 -9.54 14.94 -17.08
CA PHE A 198 -8.27 15.09 -16.38
C PHE A 198 -8.46 15.00 -14.86
N ALA A 199 -9.49 15.63 -14.29
CA ALA A 199 -9.78 15.57 -12.86
C ALA A 199 -10.12 14.16 -12.37
N ARG A 200 -10.70 13.30 -13.23
CA ARG A 200 -11.07 11.92 -12.88
C ARG A 200 -9.89 10.95 -12.94
N VAL A 201 -9.07 11.04 -13.98
CA VAL A 201 -7.97 10.10 -14.23
C VAL A 201 -6.64 10.59 -13.68
N GLY A 202 -6.41 11.91 -13.70
CA GLY A 202 -5.17 12.55 -13.25
C GLY A 202 -3.98 12.39 -14.20
N ARG A 203 -4.17 11.74 -15.35
CA ARG A 203 -3.15 11.54 -16.39
C ARG A 203 -3.77 11.74 -17.76
N MET A 204 -3.21 12.63 -18.56
CA MET A 204 -3.73 12.93 -19.88
C MET A 204 -2.63 13.17 -20.90
N VAL A 205 -2.82 12.57 -22.07
CA VAL A 205 -2.05 12.80 -23.30
C VAL A 205 -2.96 13.52 -24.29
N ILE A 206 -2.50 14.60 -24.89
CA ILE A 206 -3.29 15.44 -25.79
C ILE A 206 -2.58 15.53 -27.15
N THR A 207 -3.32 15.33 -28.24
CA THR A 207 -2.74 15.34 -29.60
C THR A 207 -2.49 16.73 -30.17
N ALA A 208 -3.03 17.78 -29.53
CA ALA A 208 -2.77 19.17 -29.87
C ALA A 208 -2.64 20.03 -28.59
N PRO A 209 -1.81 21.09 -28.61
CA PRO A 209 -1.59 21.91 -27.42
C PRO A 209 -2.86 22.65 -26.97
N LEU A 210 -3.01 22.79 -25.66
CA LEU A 210 -4.03 23.62 -25.01
C LEU A 210 -3.42 24.88 -24.40
N PRO A 211 -4.22 25.94 -24.17
CA PRO A 211 -3.80 27.04 -23.30
C PRO A 211 -3.38 26.51 -21.92
N ARG A 212 -2.30 27.03 -21.34
CA ARG A 212 -1.76 26.57 -20.04
C ARG A 212 -2.77 26.64 -18.88
N SER A 213 -3.82 27.46 -19.02
CA SER A 213 -4.90 27.55 -18.04
C SER A 213 -5.83 26.33 -18.01
N VAL A 214 -5.75 25.45 -19.01
CA VAL A 214 -6.62 24.27 -19.18
C VAL A 214 -5.75 23.02 -19.18
N CYS A 215 -5.93 22.15 -18.18
CA CYS A 215 -5.18 20.89 -18.05
C CYS A 215 -3.64 21.07 -18.18
N GLY A 216 -3.06 22.05 -17.47
CA GLY A 216 -1.66 22.48 -17.65
C GLY A 216 -0.57 21.40 -17.45
N GLU A 217 -0.92 20.28 -16.81
CA GLU A 217 -0.05 19.12 -16.58
C GLU A 217 -0.23 18.01 -17.64
N ALA A 218 -1.14 18.18 -18.59
CA ALA A 218 -1.34 17.21 -19.65
C ALA A 218 -0.19 17.22 -20.65
N VAL A 219 0.24 16.04 -21.10
CA VAL A 219 1.37 15.91 -22.02
C VAL A 219 0.90 16.02 -23.45
N VAL A 220 1.49 16.94 -24.21
CA VAL A 220 1.24 17.04 -25.65
C VAL A 220 2.12 16.02 -26.37
N ALA A 221 1.50 15.14 -27.16
CA ALA A 221 2.19 14.12 -27.96
C ALA A 221 1.48 13.91 -29.29
N SER A 222 2.22 13.67 -30.36
CA SER A 222 1.62 13.29 -31.64
C SER A 222 0.92 11.92 -31.55
N GLU A 223 0.07 11.59 -32.54
CA GLU A 223 -0.56 10.25 -32.60
C GLU A 223 0.49 9.11 -32.68
N GLU A 224 1.62 9.36 -33.33
CA GLU A 224 2.74 8.42 -33.44
C GLU A 224 3.44 8.19 -32.09
N GLU A 225 3.52 9.23 -31.26
CA GLU A 225 4.13 9.18 -29.92
C GLU A 225 3.15 8.74 -28.83
N ALA A 226 1.84 8.75 -29.12
CA ALA A 226 0.79 8.51 -28.14
C ALA A 226 0.95 7.18 -27.38
N VAL A 227 1.38 6.10 -28.05
CA VAL A 227 1.60 4.79 -27.40
C VAL A 227 2.72 4.84 -26.36
N ALA A 228 3.85 5.43 -26.74
CA ALA A 228 4.99 5.56 -25.85
C ALA A 228 4.64 6.44 -24.66
N GLU A 229 3.92 7.53 -24.92
CA GLU A 229 3.52 8.47 -23.89
C GLU A 229 2.47 7.90 -22.94
N VAL A 230 1.47 7.18 -23.44
CA VAL A 230 0.48 6.48 -22.60
C VAL A 230 1.17 5.49 -21.67
N ARG A 231 2.11 4.70 -22.18
CA ARG A 231 2.89 3.77 -21.33
C ARG A 231 3.71 4.50 -20.28
N ARG A 232 4.33 5.62 -20.65
CA ARG A 232 5.10 6.46 -19.71
C ARG A 232 4.20 7.04 -18.63
N GLN A 233 3.06 7.63 -19.02
CA GLN A 233 2.10 8.23 -18.09
C GLN A 233 1.50 7.18 -17.15
N ALA A 234 1.17 5.99 -17.64
CA ALA A 234 0.63 4.91 -16.82
C ALA A 234 1.59 4.46 -15.70
N GLN A 235 2.91 4.69 -15.85
CA GLN A 235 3.91 4.40 -14.82
C GLN A 235 4.06 5.54 -13.79
N LEU A 236 3.54 6.72 -14.08
CA LEU A 236 3.60 7.87 -13.20
C LEU A 236 2.41 7.88 -12.23
N PRO A 237 2.61 8.38 -10.99
CA PRO A 237 1.49 8.62 -10.10
C PRO A 237 0.53 9.64 -10.74
N PRO A 238 -0.79 9.49 -10.55
CA PRO A 238 -1.77 10.38 -11.15
C PRO A 238 -1.56 11.80 -10.61
N LEU A 239 -1.37 12.76 -11.53
CA LEU A 239 -1.29 14.20 -11.28
C LEU A 239 -2.71 14.77 -11.12
N ALA A 240 -3.52 14.15 -10.27
CA ALA A 240 -4.72 14.81 -9.78
C ALA A 240 -4.30 15.83 -8.71
N PRO A 241 -5.00 16.98 -8.57
CA PRO A 241 -4.83 17.79 -7.37
C PRO A 241 -5.02 16.87 -6.17
N LEU A 242 -3.98 16.79 -5.32
CA LEU A 242 -4.04 16.01 -4.09
C LEU A 242 -5.32 16.43 -3.37
N PRO A 243 -6.21 15.50 -2.96
CA PRO A 243 -7.37 15.88 -2.17
C PRO A 243 -6.86 16.71 -0.99
N GLU A 244 -7.49 17.86 -0.75
CA GLU A 244 -7.13 18.72 0.39
C GLU A 244 -6.96 17.83 1.62
N VAL A 245 -5.77 17.91 2.22
CA VAL A 245 -5.42 17.09 3.38
C VAL A 245 -6.44 17.43 4.47
N ASN A 246 -7.41 16.54 4.68
CA ASN A 246 -8.40 16.72 5.74
C ASN A 246 -7.64 16.71 7.07
N PRO A 247 -7.52 17.85 7.76
CA PRO A 247 -6.69 17.95 8.97
C PRO A 247 -7.19 16.99 10.04
N ALA A 248 -8.51 16.79 10.13
CA ALA A 248 -9.11 15.86 11.06
C ALA A 248 -8.80 14.39 10.72
N ALA A 249 -8.61 14.02 9.45
CA ALA A 249 -8.16 12.68 9.08
C ALA A 249 -6.69 12.46 9.46
N TRP A 250 -5.86 13.48 9.32
CA TRP A 250 -4.47 13.46 9.74
C TRP A 250 -4.32 13.42 11.26
N GLU A 251 -5.08 14.24 11.99
CA GLU A 251 -5.17 14.23 13.45
C GLU A 251 -5.70 12.89 13.96
N ARG A 252 -6.70 12.29 13.33
CA ARG A 252 -7.16 10.93 13.69
C ARG A 252 -6.08 9.89 13.47
N CYS A 253 -5.30 9.99 12.40
CA CYS A 253 -4.20 9.07 12.13
C CYS A 253 -3.04 9.26 13.13
N ALA A 254 -2.68 10.51 13.41
CA ALA A 254 -1.69 10.90 14.40
C ALA A 254 -2.10 10.47 15.81
N HIS A 255 -3.34 10.73 16.24
CA HIS A 255 -3.87 10.29 17.52
C HIS A 255 -3.99 8.77 17.62
N ARG A 256 -4.28 8.06 16.52
CA ARG A 256 -4.24 6.59 16.51
C ARG A 256 -2.82 6.09 16.72
N LEU A 257 -1.84 6.72 16.08
CA LEU A 257 -0.41 6.45 16.27
C LEU A 257 0.04 6.77 17.71
N GLU A 258 -0.39 7.90 18.27
CA GLU A 258 -0.10 8.31 19.65
C GLU A 258 -0.73 7.36 20.67
N ARG A 259 -1.98 6.93 20.46
CA ARG A 259 -2.62 5.92 21.32
C ARG A 259 -1.89 4.58 21.25
N GLN A 260 -1.43 4.19 20.06
CA GLN A 260 -0.61 2.98 19.89
C GLN A 260 0.77 3.10 20.61
N LEU A 261 1.38 4.29 20.57
CA LEU A 261 2.59 4.63 21.32
C LEU A 261 2.36 4.66 22.83
N LEU A 262 1.20 5.14 23.28
CA LEU A 262 0.84 5.26 24.69
C LEU A 262 0.48 3.92 25.31
N VAL A 263 -0.11 2.97 24.58
CA VAL A 263 -0.38 1.60 25.07
C VAL A 263 0.92 0.79 25.25
N ALA A 264 1.98 1.12 24.51
CA ALA A 264 3.29 0.48 24.65
C ALA A 264 4.10 0.94 25.90
N ARG A 265 3.80 2.12 26.45
CA ARG A 265 4.50 2.68 27.63
C ARG A 265 4.14 2.04 28.98
N PRO A 266 2.87 1.76 29.33
CA PRO A 266 2.53 1.20 30.64
C PRO A 266 3.04 -0.23 30.81
N ALA A 267 3.13 -1.03 29.74
CA ALA A 267 3.68 -2.40 29.83
C ALA A 267 5.15 -2.44 30.29
N LEU A 268 5.95 -1.45 29.91
CA LEU A 268 7.35 -1.32 30.35
C LEU A 268 7.46 -0.77 31.78
N ILE A 269 6.59 0.19 32.14
CA ILE A 269 6.58 0.81 33.47
C ILE A 269 6.05 -0.17 34.52
N ASP A 270 4.96 -0.89 34.24
CA ASP A 270 4.38 -1.88 35.15
C ASP A 270 5.34 -3.07 35.35
N ALA A 271 6.05 -3.49 34.28
CA ALA A 271 7.09 -4.51 34.41
C ALA A 271 8.25 -4.04 35.30
N LEU A 272 8.70 -2.79 35.17
CA LEU A 272 9.77 -2.22 35.99
C LEU A 272 9.34 -2.05 37.46
N VAL A 273 8.14 -1.51 37.71
CA VAL A 273 7.61 -1.29 39.05
C VAL A 273 7.40 -2.61 39.79
N ILE A 274 6.82 -3.63 39.13
CA ILE A 274 6.62 -4.93 39.77
C ILE A 274 7.96 -5.65 40.00
N THR A 275 8.92 -5.53 39.06
CA THR A 275 10.27 -6.10 39.24
C THR A 275 10.99 -5.44 40.42
N PHE A 276 10.86 -4.12 40.56
CA PHE A 276 11.42 -3.37 41.68
C PHE A 276 10.77 -3.77 43.02
N LEU A 277 9.44 -3.87 43.08
CA LEU A 277 8.72 -4.29 44.29
C LEU A 277 9.07 -5.74 44.71
N VAL A 278 9.18 -6.65 43.76
CA VAL A 278 9.61 -8.04 44.00
C VAL A 278 11.06 -8.08 44.49
N GLY A 279 11.95 -7.28 43.90
CA GLY A 279 13.34 -7.17 44.34
C GLY A 279 13.48 -6.64 45.78
N VAL A 280 12.75 -5.58 46.13
CA VAL A 280 12.73 -5.01 47.48
C VAL A 280 12.14 -5.99 48.51
N GLY A 281 11.12 -6.77 48.13
CA GLY A 281 10.56 -7.84 48.95
C GLY A 281 11.55 -8.99 49.18
N LEU A 282 12.24 -9.45 48.13
CA LEU A 282 13.21 -10.54 48.22
C LEU A 282 14.44 -10.21 49.06
N ILE A 283 14.90 -8.95 49.08
CA ILE A 283 16.06 -8.50 49.88
C ILE A 283 15.84 -8.71 51.38
N ARG A 284 14.59 -8.78 51.85
CA ARG A 284 14.30 -9.05 53.28
C ARG A 284 14.43 -10.53 53.67
N VAL A 285 14.48 -11.44 52.71
CA VAL A 285 14.42 -12.90 52.95
C VAL A 285 15.66 -13.61 52.40
N LEU A 286 16.35 -13.02 51.43
CA LEU A 286 17.49 -13.60 50.72
C LEU A 286 18.72 -12.68 50.81
N PRO A 287 19.94 -13.25 50.72
CA PRO A 287 21.16 -12.45 50.55
C PRO A 287 21.02 -11.52 49.35
N VAL A 288 21.42 -10.26 49.51
CA VAL A 288 21.22 -9.18 48.54
C VAL A 288 21.62 -9.58 47.11
N GLY A 289 22.74 -10.30 46.95
CA GLY A 289 23.19 -10.78 45.64
C GLY A 289 22.21 -11.75 44.96
N VAL A 290 21.58 -12.65 45.72
CA VAL A 290 20.60 -13.62 45.18
C VAL A 290 19.29 -12.92 44.82
N ALA A 291 18.85 -11.96 45.64
CA ALA A 291 17.63 -11.19 45.39
C ALA A 291 17.72 -10.33 44.12
N VAL A 292 18.86 -9.68 43.88
CA VAL A 292 19.10 -8.87 42.69
C VAL A 292 19.11 -9.72 41.42
N VAL A 293 19.78 -10.89 41.45
CA VAL A 293 19.83 -11.82 40.31
C VAL A 293 18.44 -12.37 39.97
N LEU A 294 17.63 -12.71 40.98
CA LEU A 294 16.27 -13.22 40.77
C LEU A 294 15.32 -12.14 40.23
N ALA A 295 15.43 -10.90 40.71
CA ALA A 295 14.65 -9.77 40.19
C ALA A 295 15.02 -9.47 38.73
N LEU A 296 16.31 -9.47 38.38
CA LEU A 296 16.77 -9.32 37.00
C LEU A 296 16.26 -10.46 36.11
N LEU A 297 16.36 -11.71 36.55
CA LEU A 297 15.84 -12.87 35.81
C LEU A 297 14.33 -12.77 35.57
N LEU A 298 13.54 -12.38 36.59
CA LEU A 298 12.10 -12.19 36.46
C LEU A 298 11.73 -11.02 35.54
N GLY A 299 12.49 -9.93 35.58
CA GLY A 299 12.35 -8.79 34.68
C GLY A 299 12.62 -9.18 33.23
N VAL A 300 13.71 -9.92 32.98
CA VAL A 300 14.05 -10.45 31.66
C VAL A 300 12.99 -11.45 31.18
N LEU A 301 12.55 -12.38 32.03
CA LEU A 301 11.54 -13.38 31.66
C LEU A 301 10.21 -12.73 31.28
N ARG A 302 9.82 -11.66 31.97
CA ARG A 302 8.61 -10.88 31.65
C ARG A 302 8.77 -10.05 30.39
N LEU A 303 9.93 -9.44 30.17
CA LEU A 303 10.22 -8.74 28.92
C LEU A 303 10.17 -9.72 27.73
N VAL A 304 10.73 -10.92 27.89
CA VAL A 304 10.66 -12.00 26.91
C VAL A 304 9.22 -12.47 26.71
N ARG A 305 8.41 -12.61 27.77
CA ARG A 305 6.97 -12.94 27.66
C ARG A 305 6.16 -11.86 26.95
N ALA A 306 6.45 -10.59 27.23
CA ALA A 306 5.80 -9.45 26.58
C ALA A 306 6.20 -9.33 25.09
N GLN A 307 7.43 -9.73 24.75
CA GLN A 307 7.87 -9.85 23.36
C GLN A 307 7.25 -11.07 22.65
N LEU A 308 7.15 -12.22 23.32
CA LEU A 308 6.48 -13.43 22.80
C LEU A 308 4.97 -13.24 22.63
N ALA A 309 4.36 -12.30 23.36
CA ALA A 309 2.94 -11.93 23.21
C ALA A 309 2.67 -10.91 22.07
N GLY A 310 3.69 -10.49 21.30
CA GLY A 310 3.53 -9.84 20.00
C GLY A 310 2.95 -8.40 19.94
N GLU A 311 2.65 -7.73 21.06
CA GLU A 311 1.64 -6.66 21.02
C GLU A 311 2.09 -5.18 20.89
N PRO A 312 3.26 -4.67 21.38
CA PRO A 312 3.54 -3.21 21.27
C PRO A 312 4.71 -2.78 20.35
N LEU A 313 5.87 -3.45 20.40
CA LEU A 313 7.10 -2.91 19.80
C LEU A 313 7.11 -2.96 18.25
N LEU A 314 6.47 -3.98 17.67
CA LEU A 314 6.34 -4.12 16.21
C LEU A 314 5.40 -3.08 15.58
N ARG A 315 4.46 -2.53 16.35
CA ARG A 315 3.53 -1.50 15.85
C ARG A 315 4.26 -0.15 15.70
N LEU A 316 5.32 0.08 16.47
CA LEU A 316 6.08 1.34 16.49
C LEU A 316 7.16 1.44 15.42
N SER A 317 7.85 0.34 15.10
CA SER A 317 8.80 0.29 13.98
C SER A 317 8.07 0.47 12.65
N GLY A 318 6.89 -0.14 12.50
CA GLY A 318 5.99 0.05 11.37
C GLY A 318 5.53 1.51 11.20
N ALA A 319 5.31 2.25 12.28
CA ALA A 319 4.86 3.65 12.20
C ALA A 319 5.98 4.60 11.72
N ARG A 320 7.22 4.41 12.20
CA ARG A 320 8.38 5.20 11.78
C ARG A 320 8.81 4.86 10.34
N SER A 321 8.77 3.59 9.96
CA SER A 321 9.08 3.14 8.60
C SER A 321 8.20 3.76 7.54
N ARG A 322 6.89 3.82 7.82
CA ARG A 322 5.88 4.38 6.92
C ARG A 322 6.03 5.89 6.72
N GLY A 323 6.40 6.62 7.77
CA GLY A 323 6.67 8.06 7.68
C GLY A 323 7.98 8.41 6.96
N VAL A 324 8.96 7.49 6.93
CA VAL A 324 10.21 7.64 6.17
C VAL A 324 10.02 7.25 4.72
N TRP A 325 9.26 6.18 4.43
CA TRP A 325 8.95 5.76 3.07
C TRP A 325 8.13 6.81 2.31
N LEU A 326 7.08 7.37 2.93
CA LEU A 326 6.30 8.48 2.35
C LEU A 326 7.17 9.73 2.13
N ARG A 327 8.05 10.08 3.07
CA ARG A 327 8.99 11.21 2.90
C ARG A 327 10.01 10.97 1.78
N ARG A 328 10.52 9.75 1.61
CA ARG A 328 11.46 9.42 0.52
C ARG A 328 10.78 9.42 -0.84
N LYS A 329 9.54 8.93 -0.93
CA LYS A 329 8.73 9.01 -2.16
C LYS A 329 8.35 10.45 -2.51
N MET A 330 8.01 11.30 -1.53
CA MET A 330 7.72 12.72 -1.76
C MET A 330 8.96 13.56 -2.10
N ALA A 331 10.09 13.31 -1.44
CA ALA A 331 11.37 13.95 -1.77
C ALA A 331 11.89 13.55 -3.16
N GLY A 332 11.65 12.29 -3.58
CA GLY A 332 11.93 11.84 -4.95
C GLY A 332 10.98 12.41 -6.01
N LEU A 333 9.83 12.95 -5.60
CA LEU A 333 8.86 13.64 -6.45
C LEU A 333 9.06 15.17 -6.44
N GLY A 334 10.11 15.69 -5.77
CA GLY A 334 10.45 17.12 -5.77
C GLY A 334 9.67 17.98 -4.79
N TRP A 335 8.95 17.39 -3.82
CA TRP A 335 8.23 18.12 -2.79
C TRP A 335 9.01 18.04 -1.47
N GLY A 336 9.76 19.11 -1.19
CA GLY A 336 10.37 19.41 0.11
C GLY A 336 9.56 20.47 0.85
#